data_AF-A0A947NWT7-F1
#
_entry.id   AF-A0A947NWT7-F1
#
_cell.length_a   1.000
_cell.length_b   1.000
_cell.length_c   1.000
_cell.angle_alpha   90.00
_cell.angle_beta   90.00
_cell.angle_gamma   90.00
#
_symmetry.space_group_name_H-M   'P 1'
#
loop_
_entity.id
_entity.type
_entity.pdbx_description
1 polymer ?
#
loop_
_entity_poly.entity_id
_entity_poly.type
_entity_poly.pdbx_seq_one_letter_code
_entity_poly.pdbx_strand_id
1 'polypeptide(L)'
;MARSGRQARYYDGRRWNDYQRWDRQDWRRNQRYNWQGWRASNRSLYRPGRYYSPYRNHSYSRLSIGINLGSVFFGSRYQIQDPWRYRLPEVYGPYRWVRYYDDVLLVDIYSGEVVDVIYDFFW
;
A
#
# COMPACT_ATOMS: atom_id res chain seq x y z
N MET A 1 36.14 -13.34 -7.57
CA MET A 1 35.80 -12.54 -6.38
C MET A 1 34.30 -12.23 -6.41
N ALA A 2 33.65 -12.27 -5.24
CA ALA A 2 32.25 -12.64 -5.02
C ALA A 2 31.20 -11.50 -5.02
N ARG A 3 29.92 -11.94 -4.98
CA ARG A 3 28.68 -11.31 -4.44
C ARG A 3 27.75 -10.69 -5.50
N SER A 4 26.44 -10.92 -5.52
CA SER A 4 25.54 -11.64 -4.61
C SER A 4 24.25 -11.93 -5.39
N GLY A 5 23.67 -13.09 -5.15
CA GLY A 5 22.53 -13.62 -5.89
C GLY A 5 21.32 -12.69 -5.84
N ARG A 6 20.93 -12.16 -7.01
CA ARG A 6 19.57 -11.67 -7.25
C ARG A 6 18.69 -12.89 -7.48
N GLN A 7 18.42 -13.62 -6.40
CA GLN A 7 17.44 -14.68 -6.41
C GLN A 7 16.05 -14.00 -6.38
N ALA A 8 15.67 -13.41 -7.51
CA ALA A 8 14.29 -13.17 -7.85
C ALA A 8 13.67 -14.56 -7.97
N ARG A 9 13.26 -15.10 -6.82
CA ARG A 9 12.58 -16.39 -6.73
C ARG A 9 11.33 -16.24 -7.60
N TYR A 10 11.38 -16.91 -8.75
CA TYR A 10 10.22 -17.29 -9.54
C TYR A 10 9.24 -18.00 -8.60
N TYR A 11 8.39 -17.22 -7.95
CA TYR A 11 7.24 -17.76 -7.22
C TYR A 11 6.12 -17.90 -8.24
N ASP A 12 5.82 -19.17 -8.51
CA ASP A 12 4.78 -19.67 -9.37
C ASP A 12 3.43 -18.98 -9.06
N GLY A 13 3.10 -17.97 -9.85
CA GLY A 13 1.86 -17.17 -9.75
C GLY A 13 0.59 -17.94 -10.13
N ARG A 14 0.64 -19.27 -10.25
CA ARG A 14 -0.49 -20.09 -10.70
C ARG A 14 -1.48 -20.47 -9.60
N ARG A 15 -1.11 -20.38 -8.32
CA ARG A 15 -2.00 -20.73 -7.19
C ARG A 15 -2.86 -19.58 -6.63
N TRP A 16 -2.68 -18.35 -7.11
CA TRP A 16 -3.33 -17.15 -6.55
C TRP A 16 -4.56 -16.67 -7.33
N ASN A 17 -4.91 -17.35 -8.44
CA ASN A 17 -5.98 -16.93 -9.34
C ASN A 17 -7.40 -16.95 -8.73
N ASP A 18 -7.59 -17.51 -7.53
CA ASP A 18 -8.90 -17.61 -6.88
C ASP A 18 -9.17 -16.55 -5.81
N TYR A 19 -8.18 -15.75 -5.41
CA TYR A 19 -8.49 -14.52 -4.67
C TYR A 19 -9.06 -13.52 -5.66
N GLN A 20 -10.38 -13.31 -5.60
CA GLN A 20 -11.09 -12.25 -6.31
C GLN A 20 -10.19 -11.01 -6.33
N ARG A 21 -9.71 -10.65 -7.54
CA ARG A 21 -8.88 -9.45 -7.73
C ARG A 21 -9.51 -8.32 -6.94
N TRP A 22 -8.68 -7.59 -6.20
CA TRP A 22 -9.13 -6.49 -5.37
C TRP A 22 -10.05 -5.54 -6.16
N ASP A 23 -11.33 -5.47 -5.76
CA ASP A 23 -12.29 -4.57 -6.41
C ASP A 23 -12.16 -3.16 -5.84
N ARG A 24 -11.44 -2.33 -6.59
CA ARG A 24 -11.18 -0.93 -6.23
C ARG A 24 -12.40 -0.03 -6.31
N GLN A 25 -13.38 -0.37 -7.13
CA GLN A 25 -14.51 0.51 -7.41
C GLN A 25 -15.61 0.31 -6.38
N ASP A 26 -15.86 -0.92 -5.98
CA ASP A 26 -16.94 -1.25 -5.06
C ASP A 26 -16.73 -0.69 -3.66
N TRP A 27 -15.52 -0.81 -3.11
CA TRP A 27 -15.26 -0.30 -1.76
C TRP A 27 -15.32 1.24 -1.73
N ARG A 28 -14.88 1.92 -2.79
CA ARG A 28 -14.91 3.40 -2.88
C ARG A 28 -16.32 3.96 -2.99
N ARG A 29 -17.27 3.18 -3.52
CA ARG A 29 -18.70 3.53 -3.58
C ARG A 29 -19.41 3.31 -2.24
N ASN A 30 -18.83 2.51 -1.34
CA ASN A 30 -19.44 2.20 -0.06
C ASN A 30 -19.19 3.32 0.96
N GLN A 31 -20.27 3.95 1.43
CA GLN A 31 -20.20 5.04 2.42
C GLN A 31 -19.50 4.63 3.73
N ARG A 32 -19.49 3.34 4.08
CA ARG A 32 -18.75 2.84 5.25
C ARG A 32 -17.25 3.18 5.18
N TYR A 33 -16.71 3.26 3.97
CA TYR A 33 -15.31 3.56 3.67
C TYR A 33 -15.08 4.99 3.15
N ASN A 34 -15.98 5.91 3.51
CA ASN A 34 -15.85 7.32 3.16
C ASN A 34 -14.69 7.98 3.94
N TRP A 35 -13.47 7.73 3.47
CA TRP A 35 -12.25 8.27 4.02
C TRP A 35 -12.13 9.78 3.79
N GLN A 36 -12.69 10.33 2.71
CA GLN A 36 -12.62 11.77 2.43
C GLN A 36 -13.37 12.58 3.49
N GLY A 37 -14.61 12.19 3.78
CA GLY A 37 -15.41 12.82 4.83
C GLY A 37 -14.78 12.63 6.21
N TRP A 38 -14.32 11.41 6.51
CA TRP A 38 -13.66 11.11 7.77
C TRP A 38 -12.37 11.91 7.98
N ARG A 39 -11.55 12.07 6.92
CA ARG A 39 -10.34 12.90 6.88
C ARG A 39 -10.63 14.38 7.12
N ALA A 40 -11.72 14.90 6.58
CA ALA A 40 -12.13 16.29 6.79
C ALA A 40 -12.41 16.57 8.27
N SER A 41 -13.08 15.64 8.97
CA SER A 41 -13.44 15.77 10.39
C SER A 41 -12.34 15.31 11.36
N ASN A 42 -11.44 14.42 10.94
CA ASN A 42 -10.39 13.83 11.79
C ASN A 42 -8.99 14.19 11.29
N ARG A 43 -8.73 15.48 11.06
CA ARG A 43 -7.47 15.93 10.43
C ARG A 43 -6.20 15.48 11.16
N SER A 44 -6.23 15.44 12.49
CA SER A 44 -5.10 15.01 13.32
C SER A 44 -4.71 13.56 13.05
N LEU A 45 -5.70 12.70 12.79
CA LEU A 45 -5.47 11.30 12.46
C LEU A 45 -4.70 11.14 11.13
N TYR A 46 -5.02 11.96 10.14
CA TYR A 46 -4.41 11.93 8.81
C TYR A 46 -3.07 12.69 8.73
N ARG A 47 -2.51 13.04 9.89
CA ARG A 47 -1.18 13.66 10.04
C ARG A 47 -0.25 12.76 10.86
N PRO A 48 0.12 11.57 10.34
CA PRO A 48 0.98 10.62 11.04
C PRO A 48 2.42 11.12 11.27
N GLY A 49 2.73 12.36 10.89
CA GLY A 49 4.04 12.97 11.02
C GLY A 49 4.97 12.62 9.86
N ARG A 50 6.24 12.98 10.03
CA ARG A 50 7.25 12.93 8.98
C ARG A 50 7.40 11.54 8.38
N TYR A 51 7.34 11.46 7.05
CA TYR A 51 7.68 10.23 6.35
C TYR A 51 9.20 10.04 6.29
N TYR A 52 9.66 8.86 6.68
CA TYR A 52 11.08 8.48 6.62
C TYR A 52 11.27 7.45 5.51
N SER A 53 11.76 7.92 4.37
CA SER A 53 12.09 7.05 3.23
C SER A 53 13.09 5.96 3.64
N PRO A 54 12.90 4.70 3.19
CA PRO A 54 13.84 3.62 3.50
C PRO A 54 15.22 3.84 2.87
N TYR A 55 15.31 4.69 1.83
CA TYR A 55 16.58 5.08 1.21
C TYR A 55 16.84 6.58 1.42
N ARG A 56 18.07 6.92 1.85
CA ARG A 56 18.50 8.30 2.11
C ARG A 56 18.34 9.24 0.90
N ASN A 57 18.53 8.71 -0.31
CA ASN A 57 18.51 9.49 -1.55
C ASN A 57 17.25 9.25 -2.39
N HIS A 58 16.24 8.59 -1.81
CA HIS A 58 14.98 8.39 -2.52
C HIS A 58 14.04 9.55 -2.26
N SER A 59 13.63 10.21 -3.34
CA SER A 59 12.61 11.23 -3.38
C SER A 59 11.24 10.65 -3.71
N TYR A 60 10.19 11.38 -3.37
CA TYR A 60 8.83 11.02 -3.77
C TYR A 60 8.74 10.85 -5.30
N SER A 61 8.13 9.77 -5.73
CA SER A 61 7.75 9.54 -7.13
C SER A 61 6.31 9.05 -7.16
N ARG A 62 5.47 9.64 -8.00
CA ARG A 62 4.07 9.22 -8.10
C ARG A 62 3.99 7.81 -8.68
N LEU A 63 3.47 6.87 -7.90
CA LEU A 63 3.39 5.46 -8.26
C LEU A 63 2.05 5.15 -8.93
N SER A 64 2.09 4.35 -9.99
CA SER A 64 0.89 3.87 -10.71
C SER A 64 0.55 2.43 -10.33
N ILE A 65 -0.70 2.02 -10.56
CA ILE A 65 -1.10 0.62 -10.39
C ILE A 65 -0.33 -0.29 -11.37
N GLY A 66 0.00 -1.50 -10.92
CA GLY A 66 0.64 -2.55 -11.72
C GLY A 66 2.16 -2.47 -11.72
N ILE A 67 2.75 -1.45 -11.08
CA ILE A 67 4.19 -1.38 -10.89
C ILE A 67 4.61 -2.25 -9.69
N ASN A 68 5.87 -2.65 -9.68
CA ASN A 68 6.46 -3.34 -8.54
C ASN A 68 7.16 -2.34 -7.62
N LEU A 69 6.71 -2.30 -6.37
CA LEU A 69 7.33 -1.56 -5.30
C LEU A 69 8.48 -2.39 -4.71
N GLY A 70 9.59 -1.74 -4.34
CA GLY A 70 10.69 -2.45 -3.66
C GLY A 70 10.27 -2.92 -2.27
N SER A 71 10.69 -4.11 -1.85
CA SER A 71 10.30 -4.75 -0.58
C SER A 71 10.51 -3.90 0.67
N VAL A 72 11.48 -3.00 0.66
CA VAL A 72 11.75 -2.10 1.77
C VAL A 72 10.65 -1.05 1.98
N PHE A 73 9.90 -0.67 0.95
CA PHE A 73 8.84 0.34 1.04
C PHE A 73 7.53 -0.20 1.61
N PHE A 74 7.34 -1.53 1.57
CA PHE A 74 6.17 -2.19 2.14
C PHE A 74 6.50 -3.08 3.35
N GLY A 75 7.71 -2.93 3.92
CA GLY A 75 8.04 -3.56 5.20
C GLY A 75 7.09 -3.14 6.31
N SER A 76 6.98 -3.94 7.38
CA SER A 76 5.96 -3.79 8.44
C SER A 76 5.83 -2.38 9.03
N ARG A 77 6.91 -1.59 9.05
CA ARG A 77 6.91 -0.19 9.52
C ARG A 77 6.07 0.78 8.67
N TYR A 78 5.82 0.44 7.41
CA TYR A 78 5.03 1.25 6.48
C TYR A 78 3.62 0.69 6.28
N GLN A 79 3.36 -0.53 6.76
CA GLN A 79 2.04 -1.14 6.70
C GLN A 79 1.08 -0.46 7.67
N ILE A 80 -0.13 -0.19 7.20
CA ILE A 80 -1.22 0.31 8.02
C ILE A 80 -1.84 -0.89 8.73
N GLN A 81 -1.54 -1.03 10.02
CA GLN A 81 -2.00 -2.15 10.84
C GLN A 81 -3.50 -2.09 11.15
N ASP A 82 -4.07 -0.89 11.20
CA ASP A 82 -5.51 -0.67 11.39
C ASP A 82 -6.06 0.17 10.24
N PRO A 83 -6.48 -0.47 9.14
CA PRO A 83 -7.09 0.22 7.99
C PRO A 83 -8.40 0.91 8.39
N TRP A 84 -9.13 0.32 9.33
CA TRP A 84 -10.48 0.75 9.67
C TRP A 84 -10.48 2.12 10.35
N ARG A 85 -9.44 2.41 11.14
CA ARG A 85 -9.21 3.74 11.71
C ARG A 85 -9.25 4.86 10.66
N TYR A 86 -8.80 4.57 9.44
CA TYR A 86 -8.75 5.51 8.32
C TYR A 86 -9.88 5.32 7.29
N ARG A 87 -10.92 4.55 7.64
CA ARG A 87 -12.01 4.16 6.73
C ARG A 87 -11.52 3.41 5.50
N LEU A 88 -10.41 2.70 5.61
CA LEU A 88 -9.97 1.77 4.60
C LEU A 88 -10.58 0.39 4.88
N PRO A 89 -10.97 -0.34 3.84
CA PRO A 89 -11.41 -1.72 3.98
C PRO A 89 -10.29 -2.61 4.53
N GLU A 90 -10.68 -3.61 5.31
CA GLU A 90 -9.83 -4.75 5.59
C GLU A 90 -9.49 -5.49 4.30
N VAL A 91 -8.29 -6.03 4.27
CA VAL A 91 -7.69 -6.63 3.08
C VAL A 91 -7.38 -8.09 3.38
N TYR A 92 -7.71 -8.96 2.43
CA TYR A 92 -7.56 -10.41 2.58
C TYR A 92 -6.24 -10.88 1.98
N GLY A 93 -5.79 -12.06 2.40
CA GLY A 93 -4.61 -12.70 1.82
C GLY A 93 -3.33 -11.86 1.95
N PRO A 94 -2.53 -11.71 0.88
CA PRO A 94 -1.24 -11.03 0.93
C PRO A 94 -1.31 -9.50 0.82
N TYR A 95 -2.51 -8.93 0.59
CA TYR A 95 -2.64 -7.50 0.39
C TYR A 95 -2.44 -6.73 1.68
N ARG A 96 -1.66 -5.65 1.65
CA ARG A 96 -1.48 -4.73 2.78
C ARG A 96 -1.59 -3.29 2.29
N TRP A 97 -2.33 -2.47 3.05
CA TRP A 97 -2.28 -1.03 2.89
C TRP A 97 -0.94 -0.53 3.40
N VAL A 98 -0.23 0.24 2.59
CA VAL A 98 1.13 0.71 2.83
C VAL A 98 1.17 2.22 2.63
N ARG A 99 1.74 2.93 3.59
CA ARG A 99 2.00 4.37 3.47
C ARG A 99 3.24 4.60 2.62
N TYR A 100 3.09 5.44 1.60
CA TYR A 100 4.18 5.92 0.77
C TYR A 100 4.09 7.46 0.70
N TYR A 101 4.92 8.13 1.49
CA TYR A 101 4.81 9.58 1.73
C TYR A 101 3.39 9.94 2.21
N ASP A 102 2.68 10.76 1.43
CA ASP A 102 1.30 11.19 1.73
C ASP A 102 0.26 10.35 0.99
N ASP A 103 0.71 9.38 0.19
CA ASP A 103 -0.12 8.42 -0.52
C ASP A 103 -0.29 7.13 0.28
N VAL A 104 -1.38 6.42 -0.02
CA VAL A 104 -1.63 5.06 0.47
C VAL A 104 -1.74 4.11 -0.71
N LEU A 105 -0.97 3.03 -0.66
CA LEU A 105 -0.90 2.00 -1.67
C LEU A 105 -1.49 0.71 -1.12
N LEU A 106 -2.20 -0.05 -1.94
CA LEU A 106 -2.47 -1.46 -1.65
C LEU A 106 -1.43 -2.30 -2.39
N VAL A 107 -0.66 -3.07 -1.63
CA VAL A 107 0.46 -3.85 -2.16
C VAL A 107 0.26 -5.32 -1.87
N ASP A 108 0.45 -6.18 -2.87
CA ASP A 108 0.66 -7.60 -2.64
C ASP A 108 2.09 -7.79 -2.11
N ILE A 109 2.23 -8.20 -0.85
CA ILE A 109 3.54 -8.30 -0.20
C ILE A 109 4.40 -9.47 -0.72
N TYR A 110 3.84 -10.40 -1.48
CA TYR A 110 4.59 -11.51 -2.07
C TYR A 110 5.20 -11.13 -3.41
N SER A 111 4.47 -10.43 -4.28
CA SER A 111 4.98 -9.97 -5.57
C SER A 111 5.64 -8.59 -5.50
N GLY A 112 5.20 -7.75 -4.56
CA GLY A 112 5.52 -6.32 -4.52
C GLY A 112 4.65 -5.48 -5.45
N GLU A 113 3.64 -6.06 -6.10
CA GLU A 113 2.76 -5.37 -7.02
C GLU A 113 1.83 -4.39 -6.30
N VAL A 114 1.79 -3.14 -6.80
CA VAL A 114 0.82 -2.14 -6.35
C VAL A 114 -0.50 -2.37 -7.07
N VAL A 115 -1.52 -2.82 -6.34
CA VAL A 115 -2.84 -3.13 -6.92
C VAL A 115 -3.83 -1.97 -6.84
N ASP A 116 -3.68 -1.07 -5.87
CA ASP A 116 -4.51 0.15 -5.72
C ASP A 116 -3.66 1.31 -5.18
N VAL A 117 -4.06 2.53 -5.51
CA VAL A 117 -3.39 3.77 -5.05
C VAL A 117 -4.43 4.80 -4.66
N ILE A 118 -4.21 5.47 -3.53
CA ILE A 118 -4.96 6.64 -3.08
C ILE A 118 -3.96 7.77 -2.89
N TYR A 119 -4.01 8.74 -3.79
CA TYR A 119 -3.16 9.91 -3.72
C TYR A 119 -3.63 10.89 -2.64
N ASP A 120 -2.68 11.60 -2.05
CA ASP A 120 -2.94 12.71 -1.12
C ASP A 120 -3.85 12.28 0.04
N PHE A 121 -3.68 11.04 0.51
CA PHE A 121 -4.47 10.45 1.57
C PHE A 121 -4.15 11.09 2.92
N PHE A 122 -2.87 11.28 3.19
CA PHE A 122 -2.39 12.00 4.37
C PHE A 122 -2.22 13.51 4.07
N TRP A 123 -1.90 14.28 5.09
CA TRP A 123 -1.58 15.72 5.01
C TRP A 123 -0.14 15.98 5.41
#